data_AF-A0A2D5PGW2-F1
#
_entry.id   AF-A0A2D5PGW2-F1
#
_cell.length_a   1.000
_cell.length_b   1.000
_cell.length_c   1.000
_cell.angle_alpha   90.00
_cell.angle_beta   90.00
_cell.angle_gamma   90.00
#
_symmetry.space_group_name_H-M   'P 1'
#
loop_
_entity.id
_entity.type
_entity.pdbx_description
1 polymer ?
#
loop_
_entity_poly.entity_id
_entity_poly.type
_entity_poly.pdbx_seq_one_letter_code
_entity_poly.pdbx_strand_id
1 'polypeptide(L)'
;MKALIPLILVLTAWPVQAIEPCRDQAAKDASDEKALSFFRKQGDIFHPAKVLKMHHPSRIKEVASYVKFGEKRYSIFNLVTPDCRAVFRKRTRQGD
;
A
#
# COMPACT_ATOMS: atom_id res chain seq x y z
N MET A 1 53.33 -22.35 27.98
CA MET A 1 51.92 -22.61 28.33
C MET A 1 51.04 -21.83 27.36
N LYS A 2 50.30 -22.51 26.47
CA LYS A 2 49.44 -21.89 25.45
C LYS A 2 48.03 -21.76 26.04
N ALA A 3 47.52 -20.53 26.17
CA ALA A 3 46.15 -20.27 26.58
C ALA A 3 45.20 -20.52 25.39
N LEU A 4 44.23 -21.42 25.56
CA LEU A 4 43.12 -21.62 24.65
C LEU A 4 42.07 -20.52 24.87
N ILE A 5 41.81 -19.70 23.86
CA ILE A 5 40.71 -18.74 23.84
C ILE A 5 39.47 -19.47 23.28
N PRO A 6 38.33 -19.52 23.99
CA PRO A 6 37.14 -20.14 23.44
C PRO A 6 36.47 -19.18 22.44
N LEU A 7 36.31 -19.65 21.21
CA LEU A 7 35.55 -18.97 20.16
C LEU A 7 34.05 -19.08 20.49
N ILE A 8 33.49 -18.04 21.10
CA ILE A 8 32.04 -17.94 21.33
C ILE A 8 31.36 -17.62 20.00
N LEU A 9 30.73 -18.63 19.40
CA LEU A 9 29.93 -18.51 18.19
C LEU A 9 28.58 -17.86 18.53
N VAL A 10 28.46 -16.54 18.38
CA VAL A 10 27.20 -15.83 18.58
C VAL A 10 26.30 -16.06 17.36
N LEU A 11 25.40 -17.03 17.46
CA LEU A 11 24.28 -17.23 16.52
C LEU A 11 23.26 -16.10 16.72
N THR A 12 23.37 -15.02 15.95
CA THR A 12 22.34 -13.99 15.90
C THR A 12 21.15 -14.51 15.09
N ALA A 13 20.12 -15.00 15.78
CA ALA A 13 18.83 -15.28 15.15
C ALA A 13 18.22 -13.94 14.70
N TRP A 14 18.22 -13.67 13.39
CA TRP A 14 17.48 -12.55 12.84
C TRP A 14 15.98 -12.85 12.96
N PRO A 15 15.18 -11.96 13.55
CA PRO A 15 13.74 -12.15 13.58
C PRO A 15 13.22 -12.10 12.14
N VAL A 16 12.65 -13.22 11.67
CA VAL A 16 11.85 -13.25 10.45
C VAL A 16 10.60 -12.44 10.75
N GLN A 17 10.58 -11.17 10.32
CA GLN A 17 9.38 -10.35 10.42
C GLN A 17 8.35 -10.89 9.44
N ALA A 18 7.28 -11.50 9.97
CA ALA A 18 6.12 -11.82 9.17
C ALA A 18 5.49 -10.51 8.71
N ILE A 19 5.42 -10.28 7.39
CA ILE A 19 4.68 -9.15 6.84
C ILE A 19 3.21 -9.40 7.14
N GLU A 20 2.60 -8.56 7.98
CA GLU A 20 1.16 -8.66 8.21
C GLU A 20 0.42 -8.52 6.87
N PRO A 21 -0.56 -9.40 6.60
CA PRO A 21 -1.32 -9.33 5.35
C PRO A 21 -2.03 -7.97 5.26
N CYS A 22 -1.91 -7.32 4.10
CA CYS A 22 -2.47 -5.99 3.90
C CYS A 22 -3.96 -5.92 4.23
N ARG A 23 -4.30 -5.35 5.39
CA ARG A 23 -5.69 -5.18 5.84
C ARG A 23 -6.39 -4.11 4.99
N ASP A 24 -7.71 -4.09 5.01
CA ASP A 24 -8.49 -3.16 4.20
C ASP A 24 -8.14 -1.71 4.46
N GLN A 25 -7.82 -1.35 5.71
CA GLN A 25 -7.41 0.00 6.05
C GLN A 25 -6.08 0.38 5.40
N ALA A 26 -5.04 -0.45 5.59
CA ALA A 26 -3.73 -0.20 4.98
C ALA A 26 -3.80 -0.19 3.45
N ALA A 27 -4.69 -1.00 2.85
CA ALA A 27 -4.89 -0.98 1.40
C ALA A 27 -5.56 0.32 0.90
N LYS A 28 -6.51 0.87 1.68
CA LYS A 28 -7.11 2.18 1.42
C LYS A 28 -6.06 3.28 1.53
N ASP A 29 -5.26 3.28 2.58
CA ASP A 29 -4.23 4.29 2.83
C ASP A 29 -3.18 4.29 1.70
N ALA A 30 -2.69 3.10 1.31
CA ALA A 30 -1.74 2.95 0.20
C ALA A 30 -2.34 3.41 -1.14
N SER A 31 -3.63 3.14 -1.37
CA SER A 31 -4.34 3.60 -2.56
C SER A 31 -4.49 5.12 -2.57
N ASP A 32 -4.85 5.74 -1.45
CA ASP A 32 -4.99 7.19 -1.33
C ASP A 32 -3.65 7.90 -1.50
N GLU A 33 -2.57 7.39 -0.90
CA GLU A 33 -1.21 7.92 -1.10
C GLU A 33 -0.84 7.88 -2.60
N LYS A 34 -1.06 6.73 -3.25
CA LYS A 34 -0.77 6.59 -4.68
C LYS A 34 -1.66 7.52 -5.52
N ALA A 35 -2.93 7.67 -5.16
CA ALA A 35 -3.86 8.55 -5.85
C ALA A 35 -3.42 10.02 -5.79
N LEU A 36 -3.03 10.50 -4.61
CA LEU A 36 -2.52 11.86 -4.40
C LEU A 36 -1.20 12.13 -5.14
N SER A 37 -0.36 11.10 -5.33
CA SER A 37 0.90 11.23 -6.07
C SER A 37 0.70 11.75 -7.51
N PHE A 38 -0.43 11.45 -8.15
CA PHE A 38 -0.76 11.94 -9.49
C PHE A 38 -1.06 13.43 -9.55
N PHE A 39 -1.31 14.05 -8.40
CA PHE A 39 -1.61 15.47 -8.26
C PHE A 39 -0.52 16.20 -7.49
N ARG A 40 0.72 15.68 -7.51
CA ARG A 40 1.87 16.22 -6.75
C ARG A 40 1.54 16.44 -5.26
N LYS A 41 0.65 15.62 -4.70
CA LYS A 41 0.12 15.76 -3.32
C LYS A 41 -0.59 17.10 -3.04
N GLN A 42 -1.08 17.80 -4.06
CA GLN A 42 -1.85 19.06 -3.94
C GLN A 42 -3.37 18.85 -4.04
N GLY A 43 -3.84 17.59 -4.11
CA GLY A 43 -5.25 17.24 -4.08
C GLY A 43 -5.71 16.76 -2.71
N ASP A 44 -7.01 16.65 -2.53
CA ASP A 44 -7.64 16.19 -1.28
C ASP A 44 -8.40 14.89 -1.49
N ILE A 45 -8.34 13.99 -0.51
CA ILE A 45 -9.26 12.85 -0.44
C ILE A 45 -10.60 13.36 0.10
N PHE A 46 -11.60 13.50 -0.78
CA PHE A 46 -12.91 14.05 -0.40
C PHE A 46 -13.93 12.99 0.03
N HIS A 47 -13.62 11.72 -0.20
CA HIS A 47 -14.42 10.58 0.24
C HIS A 47 -13.48 9.43 0.61
N PRO A 48 -13.72 8.71 1.72
CA PRO A 48 -12.91 7.56 2.10
C PRO A 48 -12.78 6.53 0.96
N ALA A 49 -11.57 5.99 0.77
CA ALA A 49 -11.35 4.93 -0.20
C ALA A 49 -12.16 3.66 0.12
N LYS A 50 -12.45 2.89 -0.93
CA LYS A 50 -13.23 1.65 -0.85
C LYS A 50 -12.47 0.50 -1.49
N VAL A 51 -12.37 -0.62 -0.78
CA VAL A 51 -11.99 -1.90 -1.38
C VAL A 51 -13.21 -2.40 -2.16
N LEU A 52 -13.06 -2.53 -3.48
CA LEU A 52 -14.13 -2.95 -4.37
C LEU A 52 -14.15 -4.46 -4.57
N LYS A 53 -12.96 -5.07 -4.62
CA LYS A 53 -12.79 -6.51 -4.86
C LYS A 53 -11.50 -7.01 -4.25
N MET A 54 -11.51 -8.26 -3.78
CA MET A 54 -10.29 -9.04 -3.51
C MET A 54 -10.22 -10.19 -4.52
N HIS A 55 -9.12 -10.29 -5.25
CA HIS A 55 -8.89 -11.36 -6.22
C HIS A 55 -8.32 -12.60 -5.54
N HIS A 56 -8.86 -13.77 -5.86
CA HIS A 56 -8.32 -15.07 -5.44
C HIS A 56 -7.55 -15.74 -6.59
N PRO A 57 -6.44 -16.46 -6.32
CA PRO A 57 -5.81 -16.69 -5.01
C PRO A 57 -4.81 -15.59 -4.60
N SER A 58 -4.52 -14.62 -5.48
CA SER A 58 -3.43 -13.65 -5.30
C SER A 58 -3.60 -12.69 -4.11
N ARG A 59 -4.83 -12.55 -3.56
CA ARG A 59 -5.20 -11.59 -2.51
C ARG A 59 -4.95 -10.12 -2.89
N ILE A 60 -4.80 -9.83 -4.18
CA ILE A 60 -4.72 -8.46 -4.69
C ILE A 60 -6.09 -7.79 -4.51
N LYS A 61 -6.11 -6.56 -4.01
CA LYS A 61 -7.32 -5.77 -3.82
C LYS A 61 -7.45 -4.72 -4.90
N GLU A 62 -8.63 -4.59 -5.50
CA GLU A 62 -9.00 -3.39 -6.25
C GLU A 62 -9.52 -2.36 -5.27
N VAL A 63 -8.90 -1.19 -5.24
CA VAL A 63 -9.23 -0.10 -4.32
C VAL A 63 -9.51 1.16 -5.12
N ALA A 64 -10.63 1.82 -4.79
CA ALA A 64 -11.00 3.12 -5.36
C ALA A 64 -10.74 4.23 -4.35
N SER A 65 -9.99 5.24 -4.80
CA SER A 65 -9.68 6.49 -4.10
C SER A 65 -10.36 7.66 -4.80
N TYR A 66 -10.77 8.67 -4.03
CA TYR A 66 -11.59 9.78 -4.51
C TYR A 66 -10.88 11.11 -4.26
N VAL A 67 -10.26 11.65 -5.32
CA VAL A 67 -9.42 12.85 -5.24
C VAL A 67 -10.15 14.07 -5.80
N LYS A 68 -10.12 15.17 -5.07
CA LYS A 68 -10.49 16.50 -5.55
C LYS A 68 -9.21 17.28 -5.85
N PHE A 69 -9.15 17.93 -7.00
CA PHE A 69 -8.04 18.80 -7.37
C PHE A 69 -8.58 20.05 -8.06
N GLY A 70 -8.49 21.20 -7.39
CA GLY A 70 -9.25 22.40 -7.74
C GLY A 70 -10.76 22.11 -7.71
N GLU A 71 -11.44 22.40 -8.80
CA GLU A 71 -12.88 22.15 -8.97
C GLU A 71 -13.21 20.75 -9.50
N LYS A 72 -12.19 19.98 -9.90
CA LYS A 72 -12.36 18.67 -10.55
C LYS A 72 -12.35 17.55 -9.52
N ARG A 73 -13.13 16.50 -9.79
CA ARG A 73 -13.17 15.26 -8.98
C ARG A 73 -12.76 14.06 -9.82
N TYR A 74 -12.02 13.15 -9.21
CA TYR A 74 -11.47 11.96 -9.86
C TYR A 74 -11.71 10.72 -9.02
N SER A 75 -12.08 9.62 -9.67
CA SER A 75 -11.95 8.26 -9.13
C SER A 75 -10.63 7.67 -9.63
N ILE A 76 -9.75 7.28 -8.71
CA ILE A 76 -8.51 6.57 -9.00
C ILE A 76 -8.65 5.13 -8.54
N PHE A 77 -8.39 4.18 -9.43
CA PHE A 77 -8.46 2.76 -9.14
C PHE A 77 -7.05 2.19 -9.13
N ASN A 78 -6.67 1.59 -8.01
CA ASN A 78 -5.39 0.93 -7.81
C ASN A 78 -5.59 -0.56 -7.54
N LEU A 79 -4.59 -1.35 -7.94
CA LEU A 79 -4.39 -2.70 -7.45
C LEU A 79 -3.44 -2.64 -6.27
N VAL A 80 -3.86 -3.13 -5.10
CA VAL A 80 -3.05 -3.18 -3.89
C VAL A 80 -2.68 -4.62 -3.61
N THR A 81 -1.38 -4.88 -3.53
CA THR A 81 -0.82 -6.21 -3.30
C THR A 81 -0.88 -6.62 -1.81
N PRO A 82 -0.64 -7.90 -1.47
CA PRO A 82 -0.66 -8.36 -0.07
C PRO A 82 0.38 -7.70 0.85
N ASP A 83 1.43 -7.10 0.28
CA ASP A 83 2.46 -6.27 0.93
C ASP A 83 2.11 -4.75 0.95
N CYS A 84 0.84 -4.39 0.73
CA CYS A 84 0.33 -3.01 0.72
C CYS A 84 0.95 -2.07 -0.32
N ARG A 85 1.49 -2.60 -1.43
CA ARG A 85 1.98 -1.76 -2.53
C ARG A 85 0.84 -1.46 -3.51
N ALA A 86 0.55 -0.17 -3.69
CA ALA A 86 -0.46 0.30 -4.63
C ALA A 86 0.10 0.52 -6.04
N VAL A 87 -0.53 -0.12 -7.03
CA VAL A 87 -0.21 -0.02 -8.45
C VAL A 87 -1.39 0.60 -9.19
N PHE A 88 -1.12 1.64 -9.98
CA PHE A 88 -2.16 2.34 -10.72
C PHE A 88 -2.79 1.47 -11.80
N ARG A 89 -4.12 1.51 -11.88
CA ARG A 89 -4.88 0.81 -12.91
C ARG A 89 -5.68 1.76 -13.80
N LYS A 90 -6.40 2.71 -13.22
CA LYS A 90 -7.28 3.62 -13.97
C LYS A 90 -7.51 4.93 -13.22
N ARG A 91 -7.74 6.00 -13.99
CA ARG A 91 -8.29 7.28 -13.51
C ARG A 91 -9.52 7.64 -14.33
N THR A 92 -10.58 8.06 -13.68
CA THR A 92 -11.79 8.61 -14.32
C THR A 92 -12.09 9.97 -13.72
N ARG A 93 -12.32 10.99 -14.56
CA ARG A 93 -12.89 12.26 -14.11
C ARG A 93 -14.39 12.08 -13.90
N GLN A 94 -14.89 12.54 -12.76
CA GLN A 94 -16.31 12.47 -12.44
C GLN A 94 -17.02 13.71 -13.02
N GLY A 95 -18.23 13.51 -13.52
CA GLY A 95 -19.10 14.60 -13.99
C GLY A 95 -18.59 15.36 -15.22
N ASP A 96 -17.85 14.67 -16.10
CA ASP A 96 -17.70 15.08 -17.51
C ASP A 96 -18.68 14.29 -18.37
#